data_AF-A0A396BVN1-F1
#
_entry.id   AF-A0A396BVN1-F1
#
_cell.length_a   1.000
_cell.length_b   1.000
_cell.length_c   1.000
_cell.angle_alpha   90.00
_cell.angle_beta   90.00
_cell.angle_gamma   90.00
#
_symmetry.space_group_name_H-M   'P 1'
#
loop_
_entity.id
_entity.type
_entity.pdbx_description
1 polymer ?
#
loop_
_entity_poly.entity_id
_entity_poly.type
_entity_poly.pdbx_seq_one_letter_code
_entity_poly.pdbx_strand_id
1 'polypeptide(L)'
;MSNIKVCTMKKKKMFLILGLAVLFAACSNESDSVIESDNSSIETSLSLQSLKYDDLAEVLSKISSSEQKVTLEDGLNTCIVHLKRNQKVNVESGGQKINLFTGQSEDSVYAALSPDYATLRLQKNGESVNYVTYKDNEEMAKVANYYTTQYLPTQSRSIDEYVTCIRGAKDRSAESNITCVKLNITKAIKCNPLKVSSKDGYEMKQKMGAGLDSETTLYEDSPFPSKLFFMLVKEQDGGALDHEITWQIESATTSLDFLINSGFIEPTFIILESSFIDGNEYPNHTFDNFNRYLKKCDDVKGKGDRTYVCMRNGVWNDNGIVLGEVIGRGLIHHYKPVSDYSIYALSTSSSLYPHTLAHEIGHLFGAEHTSIKDDVMLSPHDYTATAHHKSAENWERMLNCLLEK
;
A
#
# COMPACT_ATOMS: atom_id res chain seq x y z
N MET A 1 51.02 25.08 32.29
CA MET A 1 50.00 25.40 33.32
C MET A 1 49.11 26.51 32.78
N SER A 2 47.84 26.17 32.47
CA SER A 2 46.59 26.88 32.82
C SER A 2 46.54 28.42 32.68
N ASN A 3 45.59 29.08 32.02
CA ASN A 3 44.17 28.77 31.80
C ASN A 3 43.62 29.59 30.60
N ILE A 4 42.87 28.95 29.70
CA ILE A 4 41.94 29.63 28.80
C ILE A 4 40.53 29.55 29.39
N LYS A 5 39.86 30.71 29.38
CA LYS A 5 38.50 30.99 29.86
C LYS A 5 37.49 29.93 29.44
N VAL A 6 36.82 29.35 30.43
CA VAL A 6 35.50 28.74 30.26
C VAL A 6 34.47 29.87 30.27
N CYS A 7 33.90 30.18 29.11
CA CYS A 7 32.70 31.01 29.03
C CYS A 7 31.49 30.08 29.05
N THR A 8 30.85 29.97 30.20
CA THR A 8 29.63 29.19 30.42
C THR A 8 28.46 29.89 29.72
N MET A 9 28.06 29.43 28.53
CA MET A 9 26.77 29.83 27.95
C MET A 9 25.66 28.93 28.49
N LYS A 10 24.71 29.55 29.18
CA LYS A 10 23.47 28.96 29.66
C LYS A 10 22.72 28.29 28.49
N LYS A 11 22.44 26.98 28.62
CA LYS A 11 21.49 26.27 27.76
C LYS A 11 20.11 26.91 27.87
N LYS A 12 19.72 27.71 26.88
CA LYS A 12 18.31 28.07 26.67
C LYS A 12 17.65 26.90 25.95
N LYS A 13 16.84 26.12 26.68
CA LYS A 13 15.89 25.19 26.07
C LYS A 13 14.83 26.05 25.36
N MET A 14 14.85 26.06 24.04
CA MET A 14 13.77 26.64 23.24
C MET A 14 12.82 25.51 22.88
N PHE A 15 11.66 25.47 23.54
CA PHE A 15 10.56 24.60 23.16
C PHE A 15 10.01 25.10 21.83
N LEU A 16 10.13 24.29 20.77
CA LEU A 16 9.42 24.53 19.51
C LEU A 16 8.04 23.87 19.65
N ILE A 17 7.06 24.65 20.09
CA ILE A 17 5.65 24.23 20.10
C ILE A 17 5.16 24.38 18.66
N LEU A 18 5.10 23.28 17.90
CA LEU A 18 4.26 23.22 16.70
C LEU A 18 2.80 23.18 17.18
N GLY A 19 2.13 24.33 17.08
CA GLY A 19 0.72 24.47 17.43
C GLY A 19 -0.16 23.73 16.42
N LEU A 20 -0.72 22.59 16.84
CA LEU A 20 -1.95 22.06 16.26
C LEU A 20 -3.09 22.98 16.69
N ALA A 21 -3.48 23.91 15.82
CA ALA A 21 -4.75 24.61 15.96
C ALA A 21 -5.87 23.68 15.50
N VAL A 22 -6.42 22.91 16.44
CA VAL A 22 -7.71 22.25 16.28
C VAL A 22 -8.78 23.33 16.46
N LEU A 23 -9.36 23.82 15.36
CA LEU A 23 -10.59 24.62 15.44
C LEU A 23 -11.80 23.67 15.45
N PHE A 24 -12.26 23.32 16.64
CA PHE A 24 -13.66 23.00 16.85
C PHE A 24 -14.44 24.31 16.91
N ALA A 25 -15.17 24.65 15.85
CA ALA A 25 -16.20 25.66 15.90
C ALA A 25 -17.55 24.96 16.07
N ALA A 26 -18.08 25.05 17.29
CA ALA A 26 -19.46 24.73 17.61
C ALA A 26 -20.42 25.69 16.90
N CYS A 27 -21.60 25.17 16.57
CA CYS A 27 -22.70 25.85 15.89
C CYS A 27 -22.99 27.26 16.42
N SER A 28 -23.11 28.21 15.50
CA SER A 28 -23.80 29.48 15.71
C SER A 28 -24.61 29.76 14.44
N ASN A 29 -25.93 29.68 14.55
CA ASN A 29 -26.87 30.12 13.52
C ASN A 29 -26.64 31.60 13.23
N GLU A 30 -26.37 31.96 11.98
CA GLU A 30 -27.02 33.10 11.33
C GLU A 30 -26.85 33.00 9.82
N SER A 31 -27.98 33.22 9.15
CA SER A 31 -28.23 33.10 7.73
C SER A 31 -27.54 34.20 6.95
N ASP A 32 -26.70 33.83 5.98
CA ASP A 32 -26.48 34.64 4.79
C ASP A 32 -26.58 33.74 3.57
N SER A 33 -27.67 33.92 2.83
CA SER A 33 -27.96 33.28 1.56
C SER A 33 -26.98 33.79 0.50
N VAL A 34 -25.85 33.12 0.37
CA VAL A 34 -25.03 33.16 -0.84
C VAL A 34 -25.67 32.19 -1.81
N ILE A 35 -26.18 32.72 -2.93
CA ILE A 35 -26.62 31.93 -4.07
C ILE A 35 -25.37 31.24 -4.62
N GLU A 36 -25.09 30.03 -4.14
CA GLU A 36 -24.14 29.14 -4.78
C GLU A 36 -24.75 28.77 -6.14
N SER A 37 -24.02 29.16 -7.18
CA SER A 37 -24.27 28.71 -8.54
C SER A 37 -24.34 27.20 -8.56
N ASP A 38 -25.51 26.68 -8.93
CA ASP A 38 -25.79 25.27 -9.24
C ASP A 38 -24.81 24.80 -10.34
N ASN A 39 -23.61 24.38 -9.93
CA ASN A 39 -22.82 23.45 -10.71
C ASN A 39 -23.50 22.10 -10.49
N SER A 40 -24.49 21.79 -11.33
CA SER A 40 -25.15 20.50 -11.37
C SER A 40 -24.08 19.42 -11.64
N SER A 41 -23.46 18.93 -10.58
CA SER A 41 -22.56 17.79 -10.65
C SER A 41 -23.35 16.63 -11.21
N ILE A 42 -22.89 16.04 -12.30
CA ILE A 42 -23.51 14.86 -12.89
C ILE A 42 -23.45 13.78 -11.81
N GLU A 43 -24.57 13.54 -11.13
CA GLU A 43 -24.67 12.53 -10.10
C GLU A 43 -24.44 11.17 -10.77
N THR A 44 -23.26 10.61 -10.54
CA THR A 44 -22.85 9.35 -11.16
C THR A 44 -23.20 8.25 -10.17
N SER A 45 -24.16 7.39 -10.53
CA SER A 45 -24.59 6.27 -9.69
C SER A 45 -23.96 4.96 -10.17
N LEU A 46 -23.63 4.08 -9.22
CA LEU A 46 -22.99 2.79 -9.44
C LEU A 46 -23.71 1.69 -8.66
N SER A 47 -24.31 0.72 -9.38
CA SER A 47 -24.95 -0.44 -8.76
C SER A 47 -23.93 -1.50 -8.37
N LEU A 48 -23.77 -1.72 -7.07
CA LEU A 48 -22.85 -2.73 -6.52
C LEU A 48 -23.38 -4.17 -6.67
N GLN A 49 -24.67 -4.36 -6.99
CA GLN A 49 -25.27 -5.69 -7.18
C GLN A 49 -25.13 -6.24 -8.61
N SER A 50 -24.75 -5.40 -9.56
CA SER A 50 -24.58 -5.76 -10.97
C SER A 50 -23.25 -5.28 -11.55
N LEU A 51 -22.32 -4.88 -10.67
CA LEU A 51 -21.07 -4.24 -11.02
C LEU A 51 -20.24 -5.08 -12.02
N LYS A 52 -19.74 -4.41 -13.06
CA LYS A 52 -18.74 -4.92 -14.01
C LYS A 52 -17.66 -3.87 -14.28
N TYR A 53 -16.61 -4.28 -15.00
CA TYR A 53 -15.44 -3.45 -15.29
C TYR A 53 -15.83 -2.14 -15.96
N ASP A 54 -16.62 -2.19 -17.02
CA ASP A 54 -17.00 -1.00 -17.79
C ASP A 54 -17.72 0.04 -16.93
N ASP A 55 -18.56 -0.39 -15.98
CA ASP A 55 -19.29 0.54 -15.10
C ASP A 55 -18.29 1.30 -14.22
N LEU A 56 -17.39 0.57 -13.54
CA LEU A 56 -16.41 1.19 -12.65
C LEU A 56 -15.38 2.02 -13.44
N ALA A 57 -14.95 1.56 -14.61
CA ALA A 57 -14.05 2.27 -15.50
C ALA A 57 -14.67 3.57 -16.03
N GLU A 58 -15.95 3.55 -16.41
CA GLU A 58 -16.66 4.75 -16.86
C GLU A 58 -16.73 5.80 -15.74
N VAL A 59 -17.04 5.40 -14.50
CA VAL A 59 -17.07 6.30 -13.36
C VAL A 59 -15.67 6.85 -13.07
N LEU A 60 -14.69 5.97 -12.85
CA LEU A 60 -13.36 6.36 -12.40
C LEU A 60 -12.57 7.16 -13.46
N SER A 61 -12.77 6.90 -14.75
CA SER A 61 -12.09 7.63 -15.83
C SER A 61 -12.49 9.11 -15.92
N LYS A 62 -13.69 9.47 -15.44
CA LYS A 62 -14.17 10.85 -15.38
C LYS A 62 -13.62 11.62 -14.17
N ILE A 63 -13.13 10.90 -13.15
CA ILE A 63 -12.60 11.50 -11.92
C ILE A 63 -11.18 12.00 -12.18
N SER A 64 -11.00 13.30 -12.02
CA SER A 64 -9.71 13.98 -12.19
C SER A 64 -9.09 14.31 -10.82
N SER A 65 -8.36 15.42 -10.73
CA SER A 65 -7.82 15.93 -9.46
C SER A 65 -8.89 16.51 -8.54
N SER A 66 -10.00 17.01 -9.11
CA SER A 66 -11.12 17.53 -8.32
C SER A 66 -11.95 16.38 -7.75
N GLU A 67 -12.42 16.56 -6.52
CA GLU A 67 -13.34 15.63 -5.89
C GLU A 67 -14.64 15.51 -6.71
N GLN A 68 -15.10 14.28 -6.89
CA GLN A 68 -16.34 13.97 -7.60
C GLN A 68 -17.23 13.09 -6.73
N LYS A 69 -18.50 13.48 -6.63
CA LYS A 69 -19.54 12.75 -5.91
C LYS A 69 -19.98 11.53 -6.71
N VAL A 70 -19.97 10.36 -6.08
CA VAL A 70 -20.45 9.09 -6.64
C VAL A 70 -21.46 8.47 -5.67
N THR A 71 -22.62 8.09 -6.18
CA THR A 71 -23.65 7.37 -5.41
C THR A 71 -23.47 5.87 -5.62
N LEU A 72 -23.23 5.13 -4.55
CA LEU A 72 -23.08 3.68 -4.53
C LEU A 72 -24.40 3.04 -4.09
N GLU A 73 -24.95 2.14 -4.89
CA GLU A 73 -26.24 1.48 -4.64
C GLU A 73 -26.04 -0.02 -4.39
N ASP A 74 -26.31 -0.50 -3.16
CA ASP A 74 -26.39 -1.93 -2.82
C ASP A 74 -27.84 -2.29 -2.48
N GLY A 75 -28.62 -2.55 -3.53
CA GLY A 75 -30.06 -2.83 -3.41
C GLY A 75 -30.82 -1.58 -2.98
N LEU A 76 -31.45 -1.63 -1.81
CA LEU A 76 -32.16 -0.48 -1.23
C LEU A 76 -31.24 0.47 -0.46
N ASN A 77 -29.99 0.06 -0.19
CA ASN A 77 -29.03 0.88 0.52
C ASN A 77 -28.26 1.75 -0.45
N THR A 78 -28.20 3.04 -0.17
CA THR A 78 -27.38 3.98 -0.94
C THR A 78 -26.34 4.62 -0.03
N CYS A 79 -25.16 4.90 -0.59
CA CYS A 79 -24.08 5.60 0.08
C CYS A 79 -23.46 6.57 -0.91
N ILE A 80 -23.31 7.83 -0.52
CA ILE A 80 -22.60 8.82 -1.31
C ILE A 80 -21.14 8.79 -0.86
N VAL A 81 -20.22 8.81 -1.82
CA VAL A 81 -18.77 8.95 -1.57
C VAL A 81 -18.19 10.04 -2.45
N HIS A 82 -17.12 10.69 -1.99
CA HIS A 82 -16.39 11.71 -2.73
C HIS A 82 -15.01 11.18 -3.08
N LEU A 83 -14.80 10.91 -4.36
CA LEU A 83 -13.56 10.32 -4.86
C LEU A 83 -12.69 11.38 -5.54
N LYS A 84 -11.38 11.29 -5.32
CA LYS A 84 -10.37 12.05 -6.07
C LYS A 84 -9.26 11.13 -6.56
N ARG A 85 -8.69 11.44 -7.72
CA ARG A 85 -7.51 10.72 -8.22
C ARG A 85 -6.27 11.12 -7.42
N ASN A 86 -5.51 10.13 -6.97
CA ASN A 86 -4.20 10.37 -6.40
C ASN A 86 -3.21 10.74 -7.51
N GLN A 87 -2.70 11.98 -7.47
CA GLN A 87 -1.74 12.50 -8.45
C GLN A 87 -0.30 12.48 -7.94
N LYS A 88 -0.07 12.16 -6.66
CA LYS A 88 1.25 12.21 -6.02
C LYS A 88 2.03 10.91 -6.12
N VAL A 89 1.38 9.85 -6.61
CA VAL A 89 1.97 8.52 -6.78
C VAL A 89 1.74 8.05 -8.22
N ASN A 90 2.79 7.51 -8.82
CA ASN A 90 2.71 6.86 -10.13
C ASN A 90 2.73 5.35 -9.95
N VAL A 91 1.83 4.66 -10.64
CA VAL A 91 1.77 3.19 -10.66
C VAL A 91 1.68 2.72 -12.10
N GLU A 92 2.51 1.76 -12.46
CA GLU A 92 2.58 1.18 -13.80
C GLU A 92 2.63 -0.35 -13.73
N SER A 93 1.98 -1.02 -14.67
CA SER A 93 2.10 -2.47 -14.90
C SER A 93 2.20 -2.72 -16.40
N GLY A 94 3.20 -3.47 -16.86
CA GLY A 94 3.40 -3.73 -18.29
C GLY A 94 3.55 -2.47 -19.16
N GLY A 95 4.04 -1.36 -18.58
CA GLY A 95 4.12 -0.05 -19.24
C GLY A 95 2.80 0.72 -19.33
N GLN A 96 1.73 0.20 -18.73
CA GLN A 96 0.42 0.85 -18.68
C GLN A 96 0.18 1.47 -17.30
N LYS A 97 -0.42 2.67 -17.28
CA LYS A 97 -0.68 3.41 -16.04
C LYS A 97 -1.87 2.82 -15.28
N ILE A 98 -1.70 2.62 -13.98
CA ILE A 98 -2.76 2.32 -13.01
C ILE A 98 -3.07 3.61 -12.24
N ASN A 99 -4.35 3.96 -12.16
CA ASN A 99 -4.81 5.14 -11.44
C ASN A 99 -5.38 4.74 -10.08
N LEU A 100 -4.86 5.35 -9.01
CA LEU A 100 -5.40 5.19 -7.66
C LEU A 100 -6.34 6.34 -7.33
N PHE A 101 -7.39 6.06 -6.58
CA PHE A 101 -8.39 7.00 -6.13
C PHE A 101 -8.63 6.82 -4.64
N THR A 102 -8.80 7.92 -3.93
CA THR A 102 -9.09 7.92 -2.50
C THR A 102 -10.33 8.76 -2.21
N GLY A 103 -11.06 8.33 -1.19
CA GLY A 103 -12.15 9.09 -0.60
C GLY A 103 -11.67 10.31 0.19
N GLN A 104 -12.60 11.12 0.66
CA GLN A 104 -12.34 11.94 1.84
C GLN A 104 -12.04 11.03 3.05
N SER A 105 -11.33 11.55 4.05
CA SER A 105 -10.92 10.78 5.23
C SER A 105 -12.10 10.11 5.95
N GLU A 106 -13.29 10.73 5.89
CA GLU A 106 -14.52 10.21 6.49
C GLU A 106 -15.19 9.10 5.66
N ASP A 107 -15.00 9.12 4.33
CA ASP A 107 -15.65 8.18 3.41
C ASP A 107 -14.99 6.80 3.42
N SER A 108 -13.72 6.72 3.83
CA SER A 108 -12.94 5.48 3.93
C SER A 108 -13.08 4.55 2.70
N VAL A 109 -13.08 5.17 1.51
CA VAL A 109 -13.19 4.50 0.20
C VAL A 109 -11.88 4.60 -0.57
N TYR A 110 -11.54 3.53 -1.28
CA TYR A 110 -10.37 3.45 -2.14
C TYR A 110 -10.78 2.80 -3.45
N ALA A 111 -10.21 3.23 -4.56
CA ALA A 111 -10.44 2.58 -5.84
C ALA A 111 -9.20 2.59 -6.71
N ALA A 112 -9.13 1.65 -7.64
CA ALA A 112 -8.07 1.58 -8.63
C ALA A 112 -8.65 1.30 -10.01
N LEU A 113 -8.07 1.92 -11.03
CA LEU A 113 -8.39 1.69 -12.43
C LEU A 113 -7.12 1.34 -13.21
N SER A 114 -7.07 0.09 -13.68
CA SER A 114 -6.13 -0.43 -14.65
C SER A 114 -6.85 -0.66 -15.99
N PRO A 115 -6.15 -0.70 -17.13
CA PRO A 115 -6.76 -1.13 -18.39
C PRO A 115 -7.33 -2.56 -18.37
N ASP A 116 -6.84 -3.41 -17.45
CA ASP A 116 -7.24 -4.83 -17.38
C ASP A 116 -8.21 -5.14 -16.21
N TYR A 117 -8.21 -4.33 -15.15
CA TYR A 117 -9.05 -4.52 -13.98
C TYR A 117 -9.40 -3.20 -13.29
N ALA A 118 -10.46 -3.22 -12.48
CA ALA A 118 -10.81 -2.12 -11.61
C ALA A 118 -11.22 -2.66 -10.24
N THR A 119 -10.92 -1.90 -9.19
CA THR A 119 -11.30 -2.28 -7.82
C THR A 119 -11.93 -1.13 -7.07
N LEU A 120 -12.86 -1.45 -6.17
CA LEU A 120 -13.47 -0.52 -5.21
C LEU A 120 -13.44 -1.16 -3.83
N ARG A 121 -12.83 -0.50 -2.85
CA ARG A 121 -12.77 -0.92 -1.45
C ARG A 121 -13.52 0.08 -0.59
N LEU A 122 -14.47 -0.43 0.18
CA LEU A 122 -15.27 0.33 1.13
C LEU A 122 -14.92 -0.15 2.54
N GLN A 123 -14.50 0.75 3.41
CA GLN A 123 -14.37 0.45 4.84
C GLN A 123 -15.55 1.08 5.60
N LYS A 124 -16.41 0.25 6.17
CA LYS A 124 -17.58 0.71 6.92
C LYS A 124 -17.77 -0.14 8.17
N ASN A 125 -18.00 0.51 9.31
CA ASN A 125 -18.21 -0.15 10.60
C ASN A 125 -17.08 -1.14 11.00
N GLY A 126 -15.83 -0.84 10.61
CA GLY A 126 -14.68 -1.70 10.89
C GLY A 126 -14.57 -2.94 10.00
N GLU A 127 -15.38 -3.05 8.93
CA GLU A 127 -15.23 -4.08 7.90
C GLU A 127 -14.74 -3.47 6.58
N SER A 128 -13.75 -4.11 5.95
CA SER A 128 -13.28 -3.81 4.60
C SER A 128 -13.96 -4.75 3.61
N VAL A 129 -14.78 -4.18 2.74
CA VAL A 129 -15.45 -4.88 1.64
C VAL A 129 -14.86 -4.40 0.32
N ASN A 130 -14.28 -5.33 -0.43
CA ASN A 130 -13.59 -5.07 -1.68
C ASN A 130 -14.38 -5.66 -2.85
N TYR A 131 -14.52 -4.89 -3.92
CA TYR A 131 -15.11 -5.30 -5.18
C TYR A 131 -13.99 -5.34 -6.21
N VAL A 132 -13.86 -6.47 -6.91
CA VAL A 132 -12.85 -6.69 -7.94
C VAL A 132 -13.55 -7.09 -9.23
N THR A 133 -13.25 -6.38 -10.30
CA THR A 133 -13.75 -6.68 -11.63
C THR A 133 -12.62 -6.63 -12.65
N TYR A 134 -12.60 -7.61 -13.55
CA TYR A 134 -11.65 -7.71 -14.66
C TYR A 134 -12.39 -7.46 -15.97
N LYS A 135 -11.69 -6.82 -16.90
CA LYS A 135 -12.21 -6.52 -18.24
C LYS A 135 -12.37 -7.80 -19.08
N ASP A 136 -11.40 -8.70 -18.98
CA ASP A 136 -11.46 -10.00 -19.62
C ASP A 136 -12.28 -11.00 -18.79
N ASN A 137 -13.23 -11.68 -19.44
CA ASN A 137 -14.16 -12.59 -18.78
C ASN A 137 -13.48 -13.89 -18.31
N GLU A 138 -12.49 -14.39 -19.05
CA GLU A 138 -11.75 -15.60 -18.65
C GLU A 138 -10.90 -15.31 -17.41
N GLU A 139 -10.25 -14.15 -17.38
CA GLU A 139 -9.48 -13.71 -16.22
C GLU A 139 -10.37 -13.42 -15.01
N MET A 140 -11.53 -12.78 -15.21
CA MET A 140 -12.53 -12.61 -14.15
C MET A 140 -12.99 -13.96 -13.58
N ALA A 141 -13.16 -14.98 -14.43
CA ALA A 141 -13.51 -16.33 -13.99
C ALA A 141 -12.37 -17.00 -13.20
N LYS A 142 -11.11 -16.84 -13.61
CA LYS A 142 -9.93 -17.35 -12.88
C LYS A 142 -9.81 -16.69 -11.51
N VAL A 143 -9.98 -15.37 -11.42
CA VAL A 143 -9.94 -14.61 -10.15
C VAL A 143 -11.08 -15.04 -9.23
N ALA A 144 -12.29 -15.23 -9.76
CA ALA A 144 -13.41 -15.75 -8.99
C ALA A 144 -13.12 -17.17 -8.47
N ASN A 145 -12.58 -18.05 -9.32
CA ASN A 145 -12.21 -19.40 -8.92
C ASN A 145 -11.11 -19.38 -7.84
N TYR A 146 -10.09 -18.54 -7.99
CA TYR A 146 -9.05 -18.33 -6.98
C TYR A 146 -9.67 -17.99 -5.62
N TYR A 147 -10.53 -16.98 -5.53
CA TYR A 147 -11.08 -16.58 -4.24
C TYR A 147 -12.06 -17.60 -3.65
N THR A 148 -12.86 -18.27 -4.47
CA THR A 148 -13.74 -19.34 -3.99
C THR A 148 -13.00 -20.61 -3.53
N THR A 149 -11.73 -20.79 -3.91
CA THR A 149 -10.92 -21.96 -3.56
C THR A 149 -9.86 -21.67 -2.49
N GLN A 150 -9.38 -20.43 -2.38
CA GLN A 150 -8.35 -20.07 -1.40
C GLN A 150 -8.93 -19.68 -0.04
N TYR A 151 -10.11 -19.07 0.01
CA TYR A 151 -10.81 -18.76 1.26
C TYR A 151 -11.70 -19.90 1.75
N LEU A 152 -11.28 -21.17 1.54
CA LEU A 152 -12.06 -22.31 2.01
C LEU A 152 -12.19 -22.24 3.55
N PRO A 153 -13.42 -22.17 4.09
CA PRO A 153 -13.62 -21.98 5.50
C PRO A 153 -13.12 -23.23 6.25
N THR A 154 -12.24 -23.03 7.22
CA THR A 154 -11.79 -24.11 8.13
C THR A 154 -12.87 -24.48 9.16
N GLN A 155 -14.02 -23.82 9.15
CA GLN A 155 -15.15 -24.03 10.06
C GLN A 155 -16.49 -23.98 9.30
N SER A 156 -17.57 -24.39 9.98
CA SER A 156 -18.96 -24.54 9.52
C SER A 156 -19.68 -23.26 9.01
N ARG A 157 -18.97 -22.30 8.43
CA ARG A 157 -19.50 -21.04 7.91
C ARG A 157 -19.59 -21.09 6.39
N SER A 158 -20.62 -20.45 5.81
CA SER A 158 -20.77 -20.38 4.36
C SER A 158 -19.67 -19.52 3.76
N ILE A 159 -19.09 -19.94 2.64
CA ILE A 159 -18.13 -19.14 1.86
C ILE A 159 -18.72 -17.79 1.43
N ASP A 160 -20.05 -17.73 1.28
CA ASP A 160 -20.80 -16.52 0.92
C ASP A 160 -20.67 -15.39 1.96
N GLU A 161 -20.23 -15.69 3.19
CA GLU A 161 -19.92 -14.66 4.20
C GLU A 161 -18.66 -13.85 3.86
N TYR A 162 -17.76 -14.41 3.03
CA TYR A 162 -16.45 -13.85 2.71
C TYR A 162 -16.32 -13.50 1.24
N VAL A 163 -16.89 -14.32 0.36
CA VAL A 163 -16.75 -14.22 -1.10
C VAL A 163 -18.13 -14.30 -1.72
N THR A 164 -18.53 -13.27 -2.47
CA THR A 164 -19.76 -13.28 -3.26
C THR A 164 -19.43 -12.98 -4.71
N CYS A 165 -19.73 -13.92 -5.62
CA CYS A 165 -19.60 -13.69 -7.05
C CYS A 165 -20.84 -12.97 -7.58
N ILE A 166 -20.68 -11.72 -8.01
CA ILE A 166 -21.70 -10.93 -8.70
C ILE A 166 -21.76 -11.39 -10.15
N ARG A 167 -22.99 -11.56 -10.67
CA ARG A 167 -23.24 -12.13 -11.98
C ARG A 167 -24.00 -11.16 -12.87
N GLY A 168 -23.53 -11.03 -14.10
CA GLY A 168 -24.22 -10.30 -15.15
C GLY A 168 -25.31 -11.11 -15.83
N ALA A 169 -25.89 -10.53 -16.87
CA ALA A 169 -26.84 -11.23 -17.74
C ALA A 169 -26.21 -12.51 -18.30
N LYS A 170 -26.97 -13.61 -18.27
CA LYS A 170 -26.49 -14.91 -18.71
C LYS A 170 -26.44 -14.95 -20.24
N ASP A 171 -25.24 -14.89 -20.80
CA ASP A 171 -25.06 -15.13 -22.22
C ASP A 171 -24.98 -16.64 -22.50
N ARG A 172 -25.61 -17.12 -23.59
CA ARG A 172 -25.72 -18.57 -23.85
C ARG A 172 -24.37 -19.23 -24.20
N SER A 173 -23.36 -18.44 -24.54
CA SER A 173 -22.03 -18.89 -24.97
C SER A 173 -20.91 -18.68 -23.95
N ALA A 174 -21.15 -17.97 -22.84
CA ALA A 174 -20.11 -17.70 -21.85
C ALA A 174 -20.02 -18.84 -20.82
N GLU A 175 -18.81 -19.34 -20.57
CA GLU A 175 -18.55 -20.39 -19.55
C GLU A 175 -18.83 -19.89 -18.12
N SER A 176 -18.67 -18.59 -17.88
CA SER A 176 -18.99 -17.90 -16.63
C SER A 176 -19.65 -16.57 -16.95
N ASN A 177 -20.67 -16.19 -16.16
CA ASN A 177 -21.28 -14.86 -16.20
C ASN A 177 -20.90 -14.01 -14.98
N ILE A 178 -19.82 -14.36 -14.29
CA ILE A 178 -19.31 -13.59 -13.15
C ILE A 178 -18.67 -12.31 -13.69
N THR A 179 -19.12 -11.16 -13.20
CA THR A 179 -18.63 -9.84 -13.62
C THR A 179 -17.81 -9.14 -12.54
N CYS A 180 -18.00 -9.55 -11.28
CA CYS A 180 -17.29 -8.98 -10.15
C CYS A 180 -17.25 -10.00 -9.00
N VAL A 181 -16.21 -9.92 -8.18
CA VAL A 181 -16.12 -10.62 -6.90
C VAL A 181 -16.17 -9.60 -5.78
N LYS A 182 -17.10 -9.78 -4.84
CA LYS A 182 -17.20 -9.01 -3.59
C LYS A 182 -16.54 -9.83 -2.48
N LEU A 183 -15.57 -9.23 -1.79
CA LEU A 183 -14.76 -9.84 -0.75
C LEU A 183 -14.94 -9.08 0.56
N ASN A 184 -15.29 -9.77 1.64
CA ASN A 184 -15.20 -9.22 2.98
C ASN A 184 -13.84 -9.61 3.59
N ILE A 185 -12.82 -8.79 3.33
CA ILE A 185 -11.45 -9.06 3.74
C ILE A 185 -11.32 -9.15 5.25
N THR A 186 -11.99 -8.27 6.00
CA THR A 186 -11.95 -8.31 7.47
C THR A 186 -12.46 -9.64 8.02
N LYS A 187 -13.56 -10.17 7.47
CA LYS A 187 -14.06 -11.48 7.87
C LYS A 187 -13.13 -12.60 7.42
N ALA A 188 -12.57 -12.52 6.22
CA ALA A 188 -11.63 -13.51 5.70
C ALA A 188 -10.38 -13.62 6.59
N ILE A 189 -9.79 -12.49 6.98
CA ILE A 189 -8.64 -12.44 7.90
C ILE A 189 -8.99 -13.03 9.27
N LYS A 190 -10.15 -12.71 9.85
CA LYS A 190 -10.59 -13.27 11.15
C LYS A 190 -10.75 -14.79 11.12
N CYS A 191 -11.05 -15.35 9.96
CA CYS A 191 -11.23 -16.78 9.75
C CYS A 191 -9.97 -17.46 9.19
N ASN A 192 -8.89 -16.72 8.94
CA ASN A 192 -7.64 -17.28 8.47
C ASN A 192 -7.06 -18.23 9.53
N PRO A 193 -6.89 -19.53 9.22
CA PRO A 193 -6.32 -20.50 10.17
C PRO A 193 -4.85 -20.20 10.49
N LEU A 194 -4.16 -19.52 9.57
CA LEU A 194 -2.81 -19.03 9.76
C LEU A 194 -2.88 -17.76 10.62
N LYS A 195 -3.11 -17.94 11.92
CA LYS A 195 -2.78 -16.91 12.91
C LYS A 195 -1.27 -16.80 12.95
N VAL A 196 -0.74 -15.91 12.13
CA VAL A 196 0.68 -15.62 12.03
C VAL A 196 1.11 -15.00 13.36
N SER A 197 1.64 -15.82 14.28
CA SER A 197 2.65 -15.32 15.20
C SER A 197 3.94 -15.27 14.39
N SER A 198 4.16 -14.21 13.63
CA SER A 198 5.40 -14.04 12.90
C SER A 198 6.53 -14.14 13.92
N LYS A 199 7.45 -15.10 13.73
CA LYS A 199 8.78 -14.88 14.29
C LYS A 199 9.37 -13.74 13.48
N ASP A 200 9.80 -12.71 14.19
CA ASP A 200 10.33 -11.49 13.61
C ASP A 200 11.44 -11.85 12.61
N GLY A 201 11.24 -11.48 11.34
CA GLY A 201 12.27 -11.56 10.31
C GLY A 201 13.41 -10.63 10.67
N TYR A 202 14.39 -11.13 11.42
CA TYR A 202 15.65 -10.45 11.61
C TYR A 202 16.78 -11.43 11.98
N GLU A 203 17.52 -11.90 10.98
CA GLU A 203 18.93 -12.22 11.17
C GLU A 203 19.81 -11.34 10.28
N MET A 204 20.41 -10.35 10.93
CA MET A 204 21.34 -9.39 10.37
C MET A 204 22.51 -10.08 9.64
N LYS A 205 22.55 -9.98 8.30
CA LYS A 205 23.77 -10.23 7.50
C LYS A 205 24.08 -9.10 6.52
N GLN A 206 24.30 -7.90 7.06
CA GLN A 206 25.48 -7.08 6.73
C GLN A 206 25.53 -5.86 7.64
N LYS A 207 26.63 -5.72 8.40
CA LYS A 207 27.02 -4.44 8.98
C LYS A 207 27.48 -3.55 7.84
N MET A 208 26.60 -2.71 7.29
CA MET A 208 27.03 -1.39 6.86
C MET A 208 26.61 -0.40 7.94
N GLY A 209 27.59 -0.05 8.76
CA GLY A 209 27.40 0.94 9.80
C GLY A 209 27.33 2.34 9.21
N ALA A 210 26.39 3.13 9.72
CA ALA A 210 26.61 4.54 9.96
C ALA A 210 26.11 4.83 11.38
N GLY A 211 26.97 5.43 12.19
CA GLY A 211 26.64 5.82 13.55
C GLY A 211 25.54 6.88 13.54
N LEU A 212 24.53 6.69 14.37
CA LEU A 212 23.57 7.73 14.76
C LEU A 212 24.31 8.81 15.55
N ASP A 213 24.80 9.81 14.84
CA ASP A 213 25.05 11.17 15.35
C ASP A 213 25.02 12.11 14.13
N SER A 214 23.84 12.55 13.71
CA SER A 214 23.76 13.70 12.81
C SER A 214 22.64 14.65 13.23
N GLU A 215 23.03 15.89 13.51
CA GLU A 215 22.12 17.00 13.69
C GLU A 215 21.40 17.28 12.36
N THR A 216 20.07 17.37 12.41
CA THR A 216 19.22 17.73 11.27
C THR A 216 19.54 19.17 10.85
N THR A 217 20.41 19.33 9.86
CA THR A 217 20.73 20.63 9.28
C THR A 217 19.63 20.98 8.28
N LEU A 218 18.97 22.13 8.44
CA LEU A 218 18.03 22.66 7.44
C LEU A 218 18.81 23.11 6.20
N TYR A 219 18.37 22.70 5.01
CA TYR A 219 19.10 22.92 3.75
C TYR A 219 18.36 23.90 2.82
N GLU A 220 19.09 24.89 2.29
CA GLU A 220 18.57 26.06 1.56
C GLU A 220 18.34 25.88 0.04
N ASP A 221 18.85 24.81 -0.58
CA ASP A 221 18.52 24.44 -1.97
C ASP A 221 17.77 23.11 -1.95
N SER A 222 16.47 23.10 -2.24
CA SER A 222 15.62 21.90 -2.04
C SER A 222 15.67 20.95 -3.24
N PRO A 223 16.34 19.78 -3.17
CA PRO A 223 16.36 18.77 -4.24
C PRO A 223 15.09 17.89 -4.25
N PHE A 224 14.01 18.35 -3.61
CA PHE A 224 12.77 17.61 -3.39
C PHE A 224 11.65 18.05 -4.35
N PRO A 225 10.72 17.14 -4.71
CA PRO A 225 10.59 15.77 -4.23
C PRO A 225 11.63 14.81 -4.83
N SER A 226 12.15 13.89 -4.00
CA SER A 226 13.01 12.81 -4.46
C SER A 226 12.17 11.77 -5.21
N LYS A 227 12.52 11.49 -6.46
CA LYS A 227 11.85 10.45 -7.25
C LYS A 227 12.34 9.08 -6.84
N LEU A 228 11.49 8.30 -6.21
CA LEU A 228 11.82 6.95 -5.74
C LEU A 228 11.12 5.91 -6.61
N PHE A 229 11.84 4.87 -7.02
CA PHE A 229 11.29 3.80 -7.86
C PHE A 229 11.27 2.47 -7.09
N PHE A 230 10.08 1.91 -6.96
CA PHE A 230 9.82 0.60 -6.38
C PHE A 230 9.45 -0.38 -7.49
N MET A 231 10.36 -1.29 -7.81
CA MET A 231 10.21 -2.32 -8.84
C MET A 231 9.62 -3.57 -8.18
N LEU A 232 8.31 -3.81 -8.37
CA LEU A 232 7.59 -4.94 -7.80
C LEU A 232 7.64 -6.11 -8.79
N VAL A 233 8.54 -7.06 -8.57
CA VAL A 233 8.82 -8.17 -9.48
C VAL A 233 7.99 -9.37 -9.07
N LYS A 234 7.03 -9.76 -9.93
CA LYS A 234 6.20 -10.95 -9.71
C LYS A 234 7.05 -12.20 -9.87
N GLU A 235 7.12 -13.03 -8.84
CA GLU A 235 7.72 -14.35 -8.97
C GLU A 235 6.89 -15.20 -9.94
N GLN A 236 7.57 -15.83 -10.89
CA GLN A 236 6.96 -16.75 -11.83
C GLN A 236 6.28 -17.89 -11.07
N ASP A 237 5.03 -18.17 -11.42
CA ASP A 237 4.17 -19.16 -10.75
C ASP A 237 3.92 -18.88 -9.25
N GLY A 238 4.35 -17.71 -8.73
CA GLY A 238 4.15 -17.29 -7.34
C GLY A 238 2.71 -16.87 -7.01
N GLY A 239 1.81 -16.89 -8.01
CA GLY A 239 0.37 -16.65 -7.85
C GLY A 239 -0.02 -15.22 -7.51
N ALA A 240 0.89 -14.25 -7.62
CA ALA A 240 0.59 -12.84 -7.32
C ALA A 240 -0.43 -12.27 -8.31
N LEU A 241 -1.58 -11.81 -7.78
CA LEU A 241 -2.65 -11.18 -8.55
C LEU A 241 -2.44 -9.67 -8.65
N ASP A 242 -2.61 -9.09 -9.83
CA ASP A 242 -2.27 -7.68 -10.08
C ASP A 242 -3.06 -6.69 -9.21
N HIS A 243 -4.35 -6.96 -9.01
CA HIS A 243 -5.20 -6.14 -8.16
C HIS A 243 -4.82 -6.22 -6.67
N GLU A 244 -4.33 -7.37 -6.20
CA GLU A 244 -3.82 -7.50 -4.83
C GLU A 244 -2.50 -6.75 -4.64
N ILE A 245 -1.59 -6.80 -5.61
CA ILE A 245 -0.38 -5.97 -5.62
C ILE A 245 -0.78 -4.48 -5.57
N THR A 246 -1.83 -4.09 -6.29
CA THR A 246 -2.34 -2.71 -6.26
C THR A 246 -2.83 -2.31 -4.86
N TRP A 247 -3.52 -3.20 -4.15
CA TRP A 247 -3.92 -2.94 -2.76
C TRP A 247 -2.73 -2.83 -1.80
N GLN A 248 -1.67 -3.62 -2.03
CA GLN A 248 -0.42 -3.48 -1.28
C GLN A 248 0.25 -2.12 -1.56
N ILE A 249 0.23 -1.65 -2.82
CA ILE A 249 0.72 -0.32 -3.20
C ILE A 249 -0.10 0.80 -2.54
N GLU A 250 -1.43 0.65 -2.48
CA GLU A 250 -2.29 1.60 -1.76
C GLU A 250 -1.88 1.68 -0.28
N SER A 251 -1.69 0.54 0.38
CA SER A 251 -1.21 0.49 1.77
C SER A 251 0.18 1.12 1.92
N ALA A 252 1.12 0.84 1.01
CA ALA A 252 2.46 1.44 1.03
C ALA A 252 2.43 2.95 0.77
N THR A 253 1.51 3.42 -0.06
CA THR A 253 1.30 4.86 -0.27
C THR A 253 0.82 5.51 1.02
N THR A 254 -0.16 4.90 1.69
CA THR A 254 -0.67 5.38 2.98
C THR A 254 0.39 5.39 4.08
N SER A 255 1.28 4.39 4.14
CA SER A 255 2.37 4.41 5.13
C SER A 255 3.36 5.54 4.88
N LEU A 256 3.58 5.91 3.61
CA LEU A 256 4.48 6.98 3.21
C LEU A 256 3.82 8.36 3.12
N ASP A 257 2.53 8.50 3.44
CA ASP A 257 1.77 9.73 3.24
C ASP A 257 2.43 10.96 3.87
N PHE A 258 3.09 10.83 5.03
CA PHE A 258 3.77 11.96 5.67
C PHE A 258 4.97 12.47 4.86
N LEU A 259 5.73 11.59 4.20
CA LEU A 259 6.83 11.98 3.30
C LEU A 259 6.31 12.53 1.98
N ILE A 260 5.27 11.90 1.42
CA ILE A 260 4.65 12.29 0.15
C ILE A 260 3.97 13.67 0.28
N ASN A 261 3.15 13.85 1.32
CA ASN A 261 2.38 15.08 1.50
C ASN A 261 3.24 16.26 1.96
N SER A 262 4.36 16.00 2.65
CA SER A 262 5.36 17.03 2.96
C SER A 262 6.26 17.38 1.78
N GLY A 263 6.11 16.69 0.64
CA GLY A 263 6.87 16.95 -0.59
C GLY A 263 8.30 16.40 -0.58
N PHE A 264 8.66 15.50 0.34
CA PHE A 264 9.99 14.89 0.38
C PHE A 264 10.19 13.85 -0.72
N ILE A 265 9.14 13.10 -1.08
CA ILE A 265 9.25 12.02 -2.06
C ILE A 265 8.12 12.05 -3.08
N GLU A 266 8.41 11.55 -4.27
CA GLU A 266 7.45 11.22 -5.33
C GLU A 266 7.67 9.75 -5.72
N PRO A 267 6.91 8.80 -5.13
CA PRO A 267 7.11 7.39 -5.37
C PRO A 267 6.49 6.96 -6.70
N THR A 268 7.20 6.07 -7.40
CA THR A 268 6.76 5.38 -8.61
C THR A 268 6.86 3.88 -8.40
N PHE A 269 5.73 3.18 -8.45
CA PHE A 269 5.65 1.72 -8.36
C PHE A 269 5.52 1.13 -9.77
N ILE A 270 6.38 0.17 -10.10
CA ILE A 270 6.38 -0.50 -11.40
C ILE A 270 6.24 -2.00 -11.15
N ILE A 271 5.12 -2.57 -11.56
CA ILE A 271 4.84 -4.01 -11.52
C ILE A 271 5.47 -4.66 -12.75
N LEU A 272 6.32 -5.66 -12.51
CA LEU A 272 7.04 -6.40 -13.54
C LEU A 272 6.65 -7.87 -13.50
N GLU A 273 6.23 -8.40 -14.64
CA GLU A 273 6.29 -9.84 -14.88
C GLU A 273 7.75 -10.28 -14.93
N SER A 274 8.02 -11.51 -14.50
CA SER A 274 9.37 -12.03 -14.48
C SER A 274 9.42 -13.53 -14.75
N SER A 275 10.59 -14.00 -15.17
CA SER A 275 10.93 -15.42 -15.22
C SER A 275 11.67 -15.88 -13.96
N PHE A 276 11.66 -15.07 -12.89
CA PHE A 276 12.31 -15.44 -11.65
C PHE A 276 11.46 -16.48 -10.93
N ILE A 277 12.05 -17.63 -10.64
CA ILE A 277 11.47 -18.68 -9.82
C ILE A 277 12.53 -19.15 -8.84
N ASP A 278 12.22 -19.10 -7.54
CA ASP A 278 13.11 -19.66 -6.52
C ASP A 278 12.69 -21.09 -6.17
N GLY A 279 11.37 -21.32 -6.06
CA GLY A 279 10.80 -22.61 -5.65
C GLY A 279 11.16 -23.03 -4.21
N ASN A 280 11.76 -22.12 -3.43
CA ASN A 280 12.14 -22.33 -2.05
C ASN A 280 11.25 -21.48 -1.11
N GLU A 281 10.97 -22.04 0.06
CA GLU A 281 10.20 -21.37 1.11
C GLU A 281 11.11 -20.57 2.05
N TYR A 282 12.44 -20.72 2.00
CA TYR A 282 13.36 -20.06 2.92
C TYR A 282 13.77 -18.64 2.44
N PRO A 283 13.45 -17.57 3.19
CA PRO A 283 13.70 -16.18 2.75
C PRO A 283 15.15 -15.88 2.34
N ASN A 284 16.13 -16.30 3.16
CA ASN A 284 17.55 -16.04 2.87
C ASN A 284 18.02 -16.66 1.56
N HIS A 285 17.49 -17.83 1.21
CA HIS A 285 17.79 -18.45 -0.07
C HIS A 285 17.17 -17.66 -1.23
N THR A 286 15.91 -17.24 -1.07
CA THR A 286 15.22 -16.40 -2.05
C THR A 286 15.95 -15.08 -2.27
N PHE A 287 16.48 -14.43 -1.22
CA PHE A 287 17.27 -13.20 -1.35
C PHE A 287 18.50 -13.35 -2.24
N ASP A 288 19.33 -14.36 -2.00
CA ASP A 288 20.56 -14.59 -2.77
C ASP A 288 20.26 -14.87 -4.24
N ASN A 289 19.21 -15.64 -4.51
CA ASN A 289 18.80 -15.98 -5.87
C ASN A 289 18.13 -14.82 -6.58
N PHE A 290 17.28 -14.06 -5.89
CA PHE A 290 16.60 -12.90 -6.44
C PHE A 290 17.61 -11.81 -6.82
N ASN A 291 18.57 -11.48 -5.96
CA ASN A 291 19.62 -10.53 -6.29
C ASN A 291 20.46 -11.00 -7.50
N ARG A 292 20.83 -12.29 -7.54
CA ARG A 292 21.55 -12.86 -8.69
C ARG A 292 20.74 -12.78 -9.99
N TYR A 293 19.42 -12.94 -9.91
CA TYR A 293 18.50 -12.76 -11.03
C TYR A 293 18.49 -11.30 -11.49
N LEU A 294 18.30 -10.34 -10.58
CA LEU A 294 18.27 -8.91 -10.89
C LEU A 294 19.53 -8.44 -11.63
N LYS A 295 20.71 -8.88 -11.19
CA LYS A 295 22.00 -8.54 -11.83
C LYS A 295 22.17 -9.08 -13.24
N LYS A 296 21.35 -10.06 -13.65
CA LYS A 296 21.39 -10.69 -14.97
C LYS A 296 20.17 -10.38 -15.84
N CYS A 297 19.14 -9.78 -15.26
CA CYS A 297 17.88 -9.51 -15.95
C CYS A 297 18.00 -8.26 -16.82
N ASP A 298 17.76 -8.42 -18.12
CA ASP A 298 17.91 -7.31 -19.08
C ASP A 298 16.85 -6.21 -18.88
N ASP A 299 15.64 -6.55 -18.42
CA ASP A 299 14.54 -5.59 -18.21
C ASP A 299 14.89 -4.53 -17.16
N VAL A 300 15.79 -4.87 -16.24
CA VAL A 300 16.22 -4.02 -15.12
C VAL A 300 17.68 -3.55 -15.27
N LYS A 301 18.32 -3.83 -16.41
CA LYS A 301 19.71 -3.44 -16.67
C LYS A 301 19.89 -1.92 -16.57
N GLY A 302 20.91 -1.49 -15.83
CA GLY A 302 21.22 -0.07 -15.61
C GLY A 302 20.30 0.64 -14.62
N LYS A 303 19.44 -0.09 -13.89
CA LYS A 303 18.51 0.42 -12.88
C LYS A 303 18.87 -0.09 -11.47
N GLY A 304 20.16 -0.31 -11.20
CA GLY A 304 20.63 -0.94 -9.97
C GLY A 304 20.49 -0.08 -8.70
N ASP A 305 20.10 1.18 -8.84
CA ASP A 305 19.86 2.16 -7.79
C ASP A 305 18.41 2.21 -7.30
N ARG A 306 17.55 1.32 -7.82
CA ARG A 306 16.12 1.24 -7.45
C ARG A 306 15.88 0.24 -6.32
N THR A 307 14.73 0.36 -5.68
CA THR A 307 14.24 -0.63 -4.71
C THR A 307 13.54 -1.76 -5.45
N TYR A 308 13.88 -3.02 -5.17
CA TYR A 308 13.28 -4.20 -5.79
C TYR A 308 12.52 -5.03 -4.75
N VAL A 309 11.29 -5.44 -5.04
CA VAL A 309 10.53 -6.32 -4.14
C VAL A 309 10.07 -7.55 -4.92
N CYS A 310 10.44 -8.74 -4.44
CA CYS A 310 9.93 -9.98 -4.97
C CYS A 310 8.52 -10.23 -4.41
N MET A 311 7.52 -10.29 -5.29
CA MET A 311 6.12 -10.43 -4.94
C MET A 311 5.63 -11.85 -5.25
N ARG A 312 5.06 -12.54 -4.26
CA ARG A 312 4.29 -13.79 -4.43
C ARG A 312 3.00 -13.70 -3.63
N ASN A 313 1.96 -14.44 -3.99
CA ASN A 313 0.75 -14.49 -3.16
C ASN A 313 0.93 -15.36 -1.91
N GLY A 314 1.77 -16.40 -2.00
CA GLY A 314 2.12 -17.24 -0.86
C GLY A 314 2.95 -16.54 0.23
N VAL A 315 3.47 -17.34 1.15
CA VAL A 315 4.35 -16.91 2.25
C VAL A 315 5.65 -17.70 2.21
N TRP A 316 6.63 -17.27 3.00
CA TRP A 316 7.88 -18.00 3.25
C TRP A 316 7.83 -18.68 4.62
N ASN A 317 8.80 -19.56 4.86
CA ASN A 317 8.95 -20.35 6.07
C ASN A 317 10.41 -20.34 6.57
N ASP A 318 10.62 -19.76 7.74
CA ASP A 318 11.85 -19.89 8.54
C ASP A 318 11.47 -20.18 9.99
N ASN A 319 11.31 -21.47 10.31
CA ASN A 319 10.89 -21.91 11.65
C ASN A 319 9.61 -21.21 12.16
N GLY A 320 8.74 -20.83 11.23
CA GLY A 320 7.61 -19.92 11.39
C GLY A 320 7.19 -19.29 10.06
N ILE A 321 6.00 -18.68 10.01
CA ILE A 321 5.48 -18.01 8.81
C ILE A 321 6.15 -16.65 8.67
N VAL A 322 6.72 -16.39 7.48
CA VAL A 322 7.33 -15.12 7.10
C VAL A 322 6.51 -14.52 5.96
N LEU A 323 5.89 -13.37 6.22
CA LEU A 323 5.03 -12.68 5.25
C LEU A 323 5.85 -11.84 4.25
N GLY A 324 6.95 -11.27 4.73
CA GLY A 324 7.88 -10.46 3.99
C GLY A 324 9.17 -10.32 4.80
N GLU A 325 10.21 -9.84 4.13
CA GLU A 325 11.49 -9.57 4.77
C GLU A 325 12.29 -8.57 3.93
N VAL A 326 13.16 -7.78 4.56
CA VAL A 326 14.11 -6.88 3.89
C VAL A 326 15.55 -7.38 4.03
N ILE A 327 16.39 -7.13 3.01
CA ILE A 327 17.82 -7.43 3.10
C ILE A 327 18.55 -6.65 4.21
N GLY A 328 18.03 -5.46 4.52
CA GLY A 328 18.53 -4.59 5.57
C GLY A 328 17.58 -3.42 5.81
N ARG A 329 17.74 -2.76 6.96
CA ARG A 329 16.94 -1.60 7.33
C ARG A 329 17.64 -0.30 7.02
N GLY A 330 16.87 0.74 6.70
CA GLY A 330 17.37 2.10 6.51
C GLY A 330 18.34 2.20 5.33
N LEU A 331 17.93 1.71 4.17
CA LEU A 331 18.74 1.64 2.94
C LEU A 331 18.33 2.69 1.89
N ILE A 332 17.17 3.34 2.06
CA ILE A 332 16.64 4.32 1.10
C ILE A 332 17.13 5.72 1.48
N HIS A 333 18.21 6.15 0.84
CA HIS A 333 18.80 7.48 1.04
C HIS A 333 18.72 8.32 -0.24
N HIS A 334 18.41 9.61 -0.11
CA HIS A 334 18.40 10.54 -1.24
C HIS A 334 19.82 10.97 -1.65
N TYR A 335 20.65 11.37 -0.68
CA TYR A 335 21.98 11.92 -0.97
C TYR A 335 23.05 10.85 -1.22
N LYS A 336 22.82 9.63 -0.70
CA LYS A 336 23.71 8.47 -0.84
C LYS A 336 22.95 7.24 -1.35
N PRO A 337 22.38 7.27 -2.55
CA PRO A 337 21.60 6.15 -3.06
C PRO A 337 22.47 4.90 -3.13
N VAL A 338 22.00 3.83 -2.50
CA VAL A 338 22.64 2.51 -2.60
C VAL A 338 22.37 1.96 -4.01
N SER A 339 23.39 1.37 -4.64
CA SER A 339 23.32 0.87 -6.02
C SER A 339 23.64 -0.62 -6.12
N ASP A 340 23.86 -1.12 -7.34
CA ASP A 340 24.17 -2.53 -7.64
C ASP A 340 23.10 -3.53 -7.14
N TYR A 341 21.83 -3.14 -7.26
CA TYR A 341 20.67 -3.95 -6.90
C TYR A 341 20.69 -4.36 -5.42
N SER A 342 21.20 -3.50 -4.55
CA SER A 342 21.41 -3.85 -3.12
C SER A 342 20.25 -3.47 -2.20
N ILE A 343 19.21 -2.81 -2.72
CA ILE A 343 17.97 -2.53 -1.96
C ILE A 343 16.88 -3.48 -2.45
N TYR A 344 16.66 -4.57 -1.72
CA TYR A 344 15.62 -5.52 -2.06
C TYR A 344 14.89 -6.13 -0.87
N ALA A 345 13.66 -6.55 -1.12
CA ALA A 345 12.76 -7.13 -0.14
C ALA A 345 11.95 -8.29 -0.75
N LEU A 346 11.33 -9.07 0.11
CA LEU A 346 10.33 -10.09 -0.19
C LEU A 346 8.99 -9.62 0.39
N SER A 347 7.89 -9.80 -0.31
CA SER A 347 6.56 -9.48 0.23
C SER A 347 5.51 -10.43 -0.32
N THR A 348 4.65 -10.92 0.57
CA THR A 348 3.38 -11.49 0.14
C THR A 348 2.53 -10.39 -0.48
N SER A 349 1.78 -10.73 -1.52
CA SER A 349 0.74 -9.88 -2.09
C SER A 349 -0.65 -10.21 -1.52
N SER A 350 -0.79 -11.29 -0.76
CA SER A 350 -2.10 -11.81 -0.35
C SER A 350 -2.96 -10.77 0.34
N SER A 351 -4.22 -10.70 -0.08
CA SER A 351 -5.26 -9.88 0.57
C SER A 351 -5.55 -10.29 2.02
N LEU A 352 -5.10 -11.46 2.48
CA LEU A 352 -5.14 -11.85 3.90
C LEU A 352 -4.12 -11.11 4.76
N TYR A 353 -3.12 -10.49 4.14
CA TYR A 353 -2.03 -9.76 4.79
C TYR A 353 -1.86 -8.38 4.13
N PRO A 354 -2.86 -7.47 4.24
CA PRO A 354 -3.03 -6.32 3.35
C PRO A 354 -1.98 -5.21 3.46
N HIS A 355 -1.03 -5.32 4.42
CA HIS A 355 -0.08 -4.26 4.76
C HIS A 355 1.39 -4.73 4.74
N THR A 356 1.68 -5.94 4.24
CA THR A 356 3.05 -6.48 4.26
C THR A 356 4.01 -5.62 3.45
N LEU A 357 3.65 -5.20 2.23
CA LEU A 357 4.53 -4.35 1.42
C LEU A 357 4.83 -3.02 2.12
N ALA A 358 3.82 -2.45 2.78
CA ALA A 358 3.96 -1.20 3.53
C ALA A 358 4.91 -1.36 4.73
N HIS A 359 4.83 -2.50 5.43
CA HIS A 359 5.73 -2.86 6.53
C HIS A 359 7.18 -2.99 6.07
N GLU A 360 7.42 -3.76 5.00
CA GLU A 360 8.78 -3.95 4.48
C GLU A 360 9.38 -2.65 3.94
N ILE A 361 8.60 -1.83 3.23
CA ILE A 361 9.06 -0.51 2.80
C ILE A 361 9.37 0.38 4.01
N GLY A 362 8.57 0.33 5.08
CA GLY A 362 8.87 1.01 6.34
C GLY A 362 10.25 0.61 6.89
N HIS A 363 10.55 -0.68 6.92
CA HIS A 363 11.88 -1.19 7.28
C HIS A 363 12.99 -0.69 6.35
N LEU A 364 12.77 -0.63 5.04
CA LEU A 364 13.74 -0.09 4.08
C LEU A 364 14.03 1.41 4.32
N PHE A 365 13.07 2.17 4.85
CA PHE A 365 13.28 3.53 5.34
C PHE A 365 13.84 3.58 6.78
N GLY A 366 14.04 2.46 7.45
CA GLY A 366 14.66 2.40 8.78
C GLY A 366 13.68 2.42 9.95
N ALA A 367 12.37 2.31 9.70
CA ALA A 367 11.41 2.06 10.76
C ALA A 367 11.72 0.72 11.47
N GLU A 368 11.54 0.67 12.78
CA GLU A 368 11.63 -0.57 13.54
C GLU A 368 10.25 -0.98 14.04
N HIS A 369 10.18 -2.22 14.52
CA HIS A 369 9.00 -2.72 15.17
C HIS A 369 8.62 -1.89 16.39
N THR A 370 7.32 -1.84 16.66
CA THR A 370 6.74 -1.17 17.81
C THR A 370 5.65 -2.03 18.44
N SER A 371 5.31 -1.73 19.69
CA SER A 371 4.15 -2.31 20.38
C SER A 371 2.89 -1.43 20.29
N ILE A 372 2.95 -0.32 19.54
CA ILE A 372 1.80 0.57 19.36
C ILE A 372 0.72 -0.14 18.55
N LYS A 373 -0.47 -0.26 19.16
CA LYS A 373 -1.62 -0.91 18.54
C LYS A 373 -2.01 -0.24 17.22
N ASP A 374 -2.31 -1.09 16.23
CA ASP A 374 -2.65 -0.75 14.85
C ASP A 374 -1.57 0.05 14.08
N ASP A 375 -0.32 0.14 14.58
CA ASP A 375 0.81 0.65 13.79
C ASP A 375 1.18 -0.36 12.69
N VAL A 376 1.57 0.13 11.50
CA VAL A 376 2.04 -0.74 10.42
C VAL A 376 3.27 -1.57 10.81
N MET A 377 4.09 -1.07 11.75
CA MET A 377 5.26 -1.76 12.31
C MET A 377 4.96 -2.54 13.60
N LEU A 378 3.69 -2.86 13.88
CA LEU A 378 3.33 -3.65 15.07
C LEU A 378 4.04 -5.02 15.08
N SER A 379 4.72 -5.34 16.18
CA SER A 379 5.22 -6.69 16.48
C SER A 379 4.77 -7.16 17.87
N PRO A 380 4.34 -8.44 18.02
CA PRO A 380 4.14 -9.40 16.92
C PRO A 380 2.99 -8.96 16.00
N HIS A 381 3.06 -9.34 14.73
CA HIS A 381 2.02 -8.99 13.76
C HIS A 381 0.66 -9.56 14.19
N ASP A 382 -0.39 -8.74 14.06
CA ASP A 382 -1.77 -9.21 14.17
C ASP A 382 -2.68 -8.53 13.14
N TYR A 383 -3.94 -8.98 13.09
CA TYR A 383 -4.93 -8.48 12.13
C TYR A 383 -5.45 -7.06 12.44
N THR A 384 -4.96 -6.40 13.50
CA THR A 384 -5.35 -5.04 13.87
C THR A 384 -4.43 -3.99 13.27
N ALA A 385 -3.22 -4.37 12.81
CA ALA A 385 -2.30 -3.47 12.10
C ALA A 385 -3.02 -2.70 10.98
N THR A 386 -2.77 -1.39 10.91
CA THR A 386 -3.22 -0.54 9.80
C THR A 386 -2.06 -0.21 8.89
N ALA A 387 -2.31 0.47 7.77
CA ALA A 387 -1.26 0.96 6.88
C ALA A 387 -0.48 2.19 7.42
N HIS A 388 -0.79 2.70 8.62
CA HIS A 388 -0.20 3.93 9.15
C HIS A 388 0.95 3.67 10.13
N HIS A 389 2.05 4.42 9.97
CA HIS A 389 3.01 4.60 11.05
C HIS A 389 2.41 5.54 12.12
N LYS A 390 2.37 5.08 13.37
CA LYS A 390 1.90 5.84 14.54
C LYS A 390 3.04 6.20 15.51
N SER A 391 4.18 5.51 15.41
CA SER A 391 5.39 5.84 16.16
C SER A 391 6.08 7.09 15.61
N ALA A 392 6.16 8.15 16.42
CA ALA A 392 6.92 9.36 16.08
C ALA A 392 8.42 9.06 15.89
N GLU A 393 8.98 8.13 16.67
CA GLU A 393 10.37 7.69 16.51
C GLU A 393 10.60 7.06 15.13
N ASN A 394 9.63 6.30 14.61
CA ASN A 394 9.73 5.74 13.26
C ASN A 394 9.61 6.84 12.19
N TRP A 395 8.76 7.85 12.36
CA TRP A 395 8.72 8.99 11.44
C TRP A 395 10.08 9.70 11.37
N GLU A 396 10.72 9.95 12.53
CA GLU A 396 12.04 10.56 12.59
C GLU A 396 13.11 9.67 11.93
N ARG A 397 13.10 8.36 12.18
CA ARG A 397 14.04 7.42 11.55
C ARG A 397 13.91 7.39 10.04
N MET A 398 12.67 7.32 9.54
CA MET A 398 12.38 7.31 8.11
C MET A 398 12.83 8.60 7.42
N LEU A 399 12.56 9.75 8.05
CA LEU A 399 13.02 11.04 7.53
C LEU A 399 14.55 11.15 7.57
N ASN A 400 15.19 10.77 8.67
CA ASN A 400 16.64 10.83 8.81
C ASN A 400 17.34 9.89 7.82
N CYS A 401 16.82 8.67 7.62
CA CYS A 401 17.34 7.74 6.62
C CYS A 401 17.31 8.37 5.23
N LEU A 402 16.18 8.96 4.82
CA LEU A 402 16.08 9.63 3.52
C LEU A 402 17.09 10.78 3.38
N LEU A 403 17.30 11.56 4.45
CA LEU A 403 18.13 12.75 4.45
C LEU A 403 19.61 12.51 4.79
N GLU A 404 20.00 11.26 5.05
CA GLU A 404 21.37 10.91 5.43
C GLU A 404 22.34 11.23 4.29
N LYS A 405 23.43 11.94 4.63
CA LYS A 405 24.44 12.46 3.69
C LYS A 405 25.75 11.73 3.76
#